data_AF-A0A0F9FIC9-F1
#
_entry.id   AF-A0A0F9FIC9-F1
#
_cell.length_a   1.000
_cell.length_b   1.000
_cell.length_c   1.000
_cell.angle_alpha   90.00
_cell.angle_beta   90.00
_cell.angle_gamma   90.00
#
_symmetry.space_group_name_H-M   'P 1'
#
loop_
_entity.id
_entity.type
_entity.pdbx_description
1 polymer ?
#
loop_
_entity_poly.entity_id
_entity_poly.type
_entity_poly.pdbx_seq_one_letter_code
_entity_poly.pdbx_strand_id
1 'polypeptide(L)'
;YKRIAKKYECVCVMLAQLDSTPGRPTKKGLLSEAKLMKNTADKMDFIYRAEEEDPYNCPPELRGVMELFRVKGRFTGSGKAMLKFAGHSGKISELSEMDKTAIKHAFQTRGSK
;
A
#
# COMPACT_ATOMS: atom_id res chain seq x y z
N TYR A 1 4.87 21.01 -5.73
CA TYR A 1 5.64 20.11 -4.85
C TYR A 1 6.99 19.69 -5.43
N LYS A 2 7.05 18.99 -6.58
CA LYS A 2 8.33 18.57 -7.19
C LYS A 2 9.35 19.70 -7.39
N ARG A 3 8.89 20.88 -7.83
CA ARG A 3 9.74 22.07 -7.99
C ARG A 3 10.33 22.56 -6.67
N ILE A 4 9.55 22.51 -5.59
CA ILE A 4 9.98 22.92 -4.24
C ILE A 4 11.01 21.92 -3.73
N ALA A 5 10.72 20.61 -3.81
CA ALA A 5 11.65 19.55 -3.43
C ALA A 5 13.00 19.67 -4.13
N LYS A 6 12.99 19.97 -5.44
CA LYS A 6 14.21 20.22 -6.22
C LYS A 6 14.93 21.51 -5.81
N LYS A 7 14.20 22.60 -5.58
CA LYS A 7 14.77 23.90 -5.22
C LYS A 7 15.52 23.85 -3.87
N TYR A 8 14.98 23.11 -2.91
CA TYR A 8 15.52 23.00 -1.55
C TYR A 8 16.29 21.70 -1.31
N GLU A 9 16.54 20.91 -2.36
CA GLU A 9 17.24 19.62 -2.29
C GLU A 9 16.75 18.69 -1.17
N CYS A 10 15.43 18.63 -0.98
CA CYS A 10 14.82 17.91 0.12
C CYS A 10 13.88 16.79 -0.33
N VAL A 11 13.67 15.80 0.55
CA VAL A 11 12.68 14.74 0.33
C VAL A 11 11.29 15.32 0.61
N CYS A 12 10.42 15.30 -0.40
CA CYS A 12 9.02 15.67 -0.25
C CYS A 12 8.16 14.42 -0.17
N VAL A 13 7.56 14.19 1.01
CA VAL A 13 6.55 13.16 1.22
C VAL A 13 5.19 13.85 1.25
N MET A 14 4.25 13.33 0.47
CA MET A 14 2.87 13.81 0.42
C MET A 14 1.93 12.65 0.70
N LEU A 15 0.96 12.88 1.59
CA LEU A 15 -0.17 11.98 1.79
C LEU A 15 -1.33 12.48 0.93
N ALA A 16 -1.96 11.56 0.23
CA ALA A 16 -3.15 11.81 -0.57
C ALA A 16 -4.20 10.75 -0.25
N GLN A 17 -5.46 11.16 -0.23
CA GLN A 17 -6.60 10.28 -0.07
C GLN A 17 -7.19 9.96 -1.46
N LEU A 18 -7.64 8.72 -1.64
CA LEU A 18 -8.35 8.30 -2.85
C LEU A 18 -9.85 8.56 -2.67
N ASP A 19 -10.52 8.93 -3.74
CA ASP A 19 -11.97 9.17 -3.72
C ASP A 19 -12.68 7.82 -3.68
N SER A 20 -13.19 7.46 -2.49
CA SER A 20 -14.13 6.36 -2.22
C SER A 20 -13.98 5.08 -3.05
N THR A 21 -12.75 4.66 -3.38
CA THR A 21 -12.54 3.47 -4.20
C THR A 21 -12.35 2.25 -3.30
N PRO A 22 -13.32 1.32 -3.26
CA PRO A 22 -13.22 0.15 -2.40
C PRO A 22 -12.20 -0.85 -2.96
N GLY A 23 -11.34 -1.28 -2.05
CA GLY A 23 -10.55 -2.50 -2.18
C GLY A 23 -9.09 -2.33 -2.54
N ARG A 24 -8.45 -3.48 -2.76
CA ARG A 24 -7.00 -3.58 -2.91
C ARG A 24 -6.48 -2.82 -4.14
N PRO A 25 -5.42 -2.00 -4.02
CA PRO A 25 -4.84 -1.16 -5.08
C PRO A 25 -4.18 -1.91 -6.25
N THR A 26 -4.54 -3.17 -6.47
CA THR A 26 -4.17 -3.98 -7.65
C THR A 26 -5.18 -3.86 -8.80
N LYS A 27 -6.38 -3.33 -8.56
CA LYS A 27 -7.42 -3.17 -9.59
C LYS A 27 -7.07 -2.00 -10.53
N LYS A 28 -7.16 -2.22 -11.84
CA LYS A 28 -6.77 -1.24 -12.88
C LYS A 28 -7.44 0.15 -12.71
N GLY A 29 -8.63 0.22 -12.12
CA GLY A 29 -9.38 1.47 -11.90
C GLY A 29 -8.76 2.43 -10.85
N LEU A 30 -8.06 1.91 -9.83
CA LEU A 30 -7.43 2.73 -8.79
C LEU A 30 -6.26 3.58 -9.32
N LEU A 31 -5.63 3.12 -10.41
CA LEU A 31 -4.49 3.81 -11.02
C LEU A 31 -4.92 4.96 -11.94
N SER A 32 -6.18 4.99 -12.41
CA SER A 32 -6.68 6.05 -13.29
C SER A 32 -6.88 7.37 -12.56
N GLU A 33 -7.44 7.35 -11.35
CA GLU A 33 -7.65 8.56 -10.53
C GLU A 33 -6.31 9.18 -10.11
N ALA A 34 -5.34 8.31 -9.80
CA ALA A 34 -3.98 8.68 -9.46
C ALA A 34 -3.12 9.19 -10.63
N LYS A 35 -3.62 9.21 -11.88
CA LYS A 35 -2.79 9.38 -13.09
C LYS A 35 -1.99 10.69 -13.12
N LEU A 36 -2.61 11.80 -12.72
CA LEU A 36 -1.95 13.12 -12.65
C LEU A 36 -0.81 13.14 -11.61
N MET A 37 -1.08 12.64 -10.40
CA MET A 37 -0.08 12.52 -9.35
C MET A 37 1.04 11.56 -9.75
N LYS A 38 0.70 10.42 -10.35
CA LYS A 38 1.64 9.43 -10.85
C LYS A 38 2.63 10.04 -11.83
N ASN A 39 2.20 10.94 -12.74
CA ASN A 39 3.11 11.55 -13.71
C ASN A 39 4.18 12.42 -13.05
N THR A 40 3.82 13.15 -12.00
CA THR A 40 4.75 14.08 -11.33
C THR A 40 5.59 13.40 -10.26
N ALA A 41 5.04 12.42 -9.54
CA ALA A 41 5.72 11.71 -8.47
C ALA A 41 6.89 10.86 -8.98
N ASP A 42 8.01 10.85 -8.24
CA ASP A 42 9.13 9.94 -8.49
C ASP A 42 8.89 8.55 -7.89
N LYS A 43 8.17 8.50 -6.76
CA LYS A 43 7.67 7.27 -6.12
C LYS A 43 6.20 7.43 -5.78
N MET A 44 5.41 6.37 -5.92
CA MET A 44 4.00 6.35 -5.54
C MET A 44 3.66 4.99 -4.93
N ASP A 45 3.30 5.02 -3.66
CA ASP A 45 3.01 3.86 -2.84
C ASP A 45 1.56 3.97 -2.34
N PHE A 46 0.80 2.88 -2.44
CA PHE A 46 -0.54 2.76 -1.88
C PHE A 46 -0.47 1.95 -0.59
N ILE A 47 -1.24 2.33 0.41
CA ILE A 47 -1.39 1.60 1.66
C ILE A 47 -2.71 0.85 1.61
N TYR A 48 -2.69 -0.44 1.92
CA TYR A 48 -3.88 -1.28 2.00
C TYR A 48 -3.84 -2.16 3.25
N ARG A 49 -4.96 -2.20 3.97
CA ARG A 49 -5.19 -3.07 5.12
C ARG A 49 -6.49 -3.83 4.91
N ALA A 50 -6.42 -5.16 4.84
CA ALA A 50 -7.59 -5.99 4.59
C ALA A 50 -8.65 -5.86 5.70
N GLU A 51 -8.18 -5.65 6.94
CA GLU A 51 -9.03 -5.42 8.12
C GLU A 51 -9.85 -4.12 8.06
N GLU A 52 -9.46 -3.14 7.26
CA GLU A 52 -10.25 -1.92 7.07
C GLU A 52 -11.30 -2.06 5.96
N GLU A 53 -11.06 -2.95 4.99
CA GLU A 53 -12.01 -3.19 3.90
C GLU A 53 -13.22 -4.00 4.38
N ASP A 54 -12.99 -5.05 5.17
CA ASP A 54 -14.05 -5.84 5.80
C ASP A 54 -13.63 -6.22 7.24
N PRO A 55 -13.98 -5.38 8.24
CA PRO A 55 -13.61 -5.61 9.64
C PRO A 55 -14.18 -6.92 10.23
N TYR A 56 -15.32 -7.38 9.70
CA TYR A 56 -16.05 -8.53 10.23
C TYR A 56 -15.51 -9.84 9.65
N ASN A 57 -15.22 -9.88 8.34
CA ASN A 57 -14.75 -11.09 7.66
C ASN A 57 -13.25 -11.07 7.31
N CYS A 58 -12.45 -10.22 7.96
CA CYS A 58 -11.00 -10.22 7.76
C CYS A 58 -10.38 -11.55 8.24
N PRO A 59 -9.67 -12.29 7.36
CA PRO A 59 -8.97 -13.51 7.73
C PRO A 59 -7.98 -13.24 8.89
N PRO A 60 -7.88 -14.13 9.89
CA PRO A 60 -6.99 -13.94 11.03
C PRO A 60 -5.54 -13.65 10.63
N GLU A 61 -5.06 -14.27 9.55
CA GLU A 61 -3.70 -14.13 9.02
C GLU A 61 -3.43 -12.74 8.41
N LEU A 62 -4.48 -12.01 8.05
CA LEU A 62 -4.40 -10.66 7.48
C LEU A 62 -4.70 -9.55 8.50
N ARG A 63 -5.10 -9.90 9.72
CA ARG A 63 -5.33 -8.92 10.79
C ARG A 63 -4.01 -8.28 11.20
N GLY A 64 -4.00 -6.95 11.30
CA GLY A 64 -2.80 -6.17 11.55
C GLY A 64 -1.75 -6.25 10.43
N VAL A 65 -2.11 -6.66 9.20
CA VAL A 65 -1.20 -6.65 8.05
C VAL A 65 -1.43 -5.39 7.22
N MET A 66 -0.34 -4.65 6.99
CA MET A 66 -0.29 -3.49 6.10
C MET A 66 0.48 -3.86 4.84
N GLU A 67 -0.21 -3.83 3.70
CA GLU A 67 0.39 -3.95 2.37
C GLU A 67 0.75 -2.56 1.85
N LEU A 68 2.03 -2.36 1.53
CA LEU A 68 2.52 -1.23 0.75
C LEU A 68 2.68 -1.67 -0.70
N PHE A 69 1.88 -1.11 -1.60
CA PHE A 69 1.97 -1.38 -3.02
C PHE A 69 2.61 -0.21 -3.77
N ARG A 70 3.86 -0.38 -4.20
CA ARG A 70 4.58 0.57 -5.05
C ARG A 70 4.13 0.41 -6.49
N VAL A 71 3.38 1.39 -6.97
CA VAL A 71 2.87 1.42 -8.36
C VAL A 71 3.78 2.20 -9.31
N LYS A 72 4.67 3.02 -8.74
CA LYS A 72 5.71 3.74 -9.48
C LYS A 72 6.94 3.89 -8.61
N GLY A 73 8.07 3.47 -9.14
CA GLY A 73 9.39 3.86 -8.66
C GLY A 73 10.24 4.21 -9.87
N ARG A 74 10.61 5.48 -10.02
CA ARG A 74 11.33 5.98 -11.20
C ARG A 74 12.60 5.18 -11.53
N PHE A 75 13.28 4.64 -10.52
CA PHE A 75 14.52 3.87 -10.66
C PHE A 75 14.43 2.43 -10.15
N THR A 76 13.43 2.12 -9.32
CA THR A 76 13.30 0.82 -8.63
C THR A 76 12.15 -0.03 -9.18
N GLY A 77 11.36 0.49 -10.10
CA GLY A 77 10.14 -0.17 -10.60
C GLY A 77 9.01 -0.22 -9.57
N SER A 78 8.06 -1.13 -9.82
CA SER A 78 6.91 -1.45 -8.97
C SER A 78 7.19 -2.65 -8.08
N GLY A 79 6.49 -2.78 -6.95
CA GLY A 79 6.67 -3.89 -6.02
C GLY A 79 5.70 -3.84 -4.86
N LYS A 80 5.74 -4.87 -4.01
CA LYS A 80 4.89 -4.99 -2.81
C LYS A 80 5.77 -5.25 -1.61
N ALA A 81 5.46 -4.59 -0.50
CA ALA A 81 6.00 -4.90 0.80
C ALA A 81 4.85 -5.16 1.78
N MET A 82 5.06 -6.07 2.71
CA MET A 82 4.10 -6.41 3.75
C MET A 82 4.76 -6.11 5.09
N LEU A 83 4.03 -5.40 5.95
CA LEU A 83 4.48 -4.99 7.27
C LEU A 83 3.39 -5.31 8.30
N LYS A 84 3.79 -5.45 9.56
CA LYS A 84 2.86 -5.55 10.68
C LYS A 84 2.47 -4.16 11.14
N PHE A 85 1.19 -3.95 11.40
CA PHE A 85 0.61 -2.71 11.91
C PHE A 85 -0.16 -2.99 13.20
N ALA A 86 0.26 -2.36 14.28
CA ALA A 86 -0.41 -2.44 15.57
C ALA A 86 -1.45 -1.31 15.69
N GLY A 87 -2.71 -1.59 15.34
CA GLY A 87 -3.77 -0.58 15.25
C GLY A 87 -3.98 0.30 16.49
N HIS A 88 -3.75 -0.25 17.68
CA HIS A 88 -3.89 0.49 18.95
C HIS A 88 -2.77 1.51 19.20
N SER A 89 -1.57 1.30 18.65
CA SER A 89 -0.38 2.13 18.89
C SER A 89 0.14 2.84 17.63
N GLY A 90 -0.38 2.49 16.45
CA GLY A 90 0.12 2.97 15.17
C GLY A 90 1.52 2.44 14.83
N LYS A 91 2.08 1.51 15.61
CA LYS A 91 3.44 1.01 15.41
C LYS A 91 3.50 0.09 14.19
N ILE A 92 4.50 0.32 13.35
CA ILE A 92 4.83 -0.51 12.20
C ILE A 92 6.08 -1.32 12.52
N SER A 93 6.07 -2.61 12.20
CA SER A 93 7.22 -3.50 12.35
C SER A 93 7.33 -4.49 11.19
N GLU A 94 8.48 -5.14 11.09
CA GLU A 94 8.66 -6.23 10.15
C GLU A 94 7.77 -7.43 10.50
N LEU A 95 7.40 -8.20 9.48
CA LEU A 95 6.73 -9.49 9.64
C LEU A 95 7.77 -10.59 9.89
N SER A 96 7.41 -11.58 10.70
CA SER A 96 8.23 -12.79 10.80
C SER A 96 8.15 -13.61 9.51
N GLU A 97 9.11 -14.50 9.27
CA GLU A 97 9.11 -15.38 8.08
C GLU A 97 7.89 -16.33 8.03
N MET A 98 7.41 -16.77 9.19
CA MET A 98 6.20 -17.57 9.28
C MET A 98 4.97 -16.78 8.84
N ASP A 99 4.83 -15.54 9.33
CA ASP A 99 3.72 -14.65 8.96
C ASP A 99 3.73 -14.38 7.45
N LYS A 100 4.92 -14.13 6.86
CA LYS A 100 5.08 -13.89 5.42
C LYS A 100 4.53 -15.05 4.58
N THR A 101 4.68 -16.28 5.03
CA THR A 101 4.21 -17.48 4.32
C THR A 101 2.69 -17.61 4.40
N ALA A 102 2.12 -17.48 5.59
CA ALA A 102 0.67 -17.54 5.82
C ALA A 102 -0.07 -16.43 5.04
N ILE A 103 0.46 -15.21 5.06
CA ILE A 103 -0.11 -14.05 4.37
C ILE A 103 -0.13 -14.24 2.85
N LYS A 104 0.94 -14.79 2.27
CA LYS A 104 1.00 -15.08 0.82
C LYS A 104 -0.13 -16.00 0.40
N HIS A 105 -0.37 -17.08 1.14
CA HIS A 105 -1.44 -18.02 0.86
C HIS A 105 -2.83 -17.34 0.94
N ALA A 106 -3.09 -16.59 2.02
CA ALA A 106 -4.36 -15.89 2.22
C ALA A 106 -4.70 -14.89 1.09
N PHE A 107 -3.70 -14.16 0.58
CA PHE A 107 -3.90 -13.26 -0.55
C PHE A 107 -4.08 -13.96 -1.90
N GLN A 108 -3.50 -15.15 -2.09
CA GLN A 108 -3.69 -15.95 -3.31
C GLN A 108 -5.10 -16.51 -3.39
N THR A 109 -5.63 -17.07 -2.29
CA THR A 109 -6.99 -17.63 -2.23
C THR A 109 -8.07 -16.58 -2.53
N ARG A 110 -7.85 -15.31 -2.16
CA ARG A 110 -8.78 -14.20 -2.48
C ARG A 110 -8.63 -13.66 -3.91
N GLY A 111 -7.51 -13.87 -4.58
CA GLY A 111 -7.28 -13.39 -5.96
C GLY A 111 -7.83 -14.31 -7.05
N SER A 112 -8.20 -15.54 -6.71
CA SER A 112 -8.78 -16.55 -7.62
C SER A 112 -10.31 -16.65 -7.54
N LYS A 113 -10.97 -15.77 -6.79
CA LYS A 113 -12.42 -15.57 -6.79
C LYS A 113 -12.75 -14.23 -7.44
#